data_AF-K6CCQ1-F1
#
_entry.id   AF-K6CCQ1-F1
#
_cell.length_a   1.000
_cell.length_b   1.000
_cell.length_c   1.000
_cell.angle_alpha   90.00
_cell.angle_beta   90.00
_cell.angle_gamma   90.00
#
_symmetry.space_group_name_H-M   'P 1'
#
loop_
_entity.id
_entity.type
_entity.pdbx_description
1 polymer ?
#
loop_
_entity_poly.entity_id
_entity_poly.type
_entity_poly.pdbx_seq_one_letter_code
_entity_poly.pdbx_strand_id
1 'polypeptide(L)'
;MDELTRLQLLTEVVMEFRTLLRNGMEVDEFGQMVLEIVQQANDRHLLELVQEAYAQRQKSFAAIEILTEAMSYMHGKIDQLPKSM
;
A
#
# COMPACT_ATOMS: atom_id res chain seq x y z
N MET A 1 -5.85 -15.29 10.41
CA MET A 1 -5.19 -15.02 9.12
C MET A 1 -3.71 -15.17 9.35
N ASP A 2 -3.01 -15.98 8.55
CA ASP A 2 -1.56 -16.05 8.64
C ASP A 2 -0.89 -14.77 8.11
N GLU A 3 0.37 -14.58 8.46
CA GLU A 3 1.12 -13.37 8.12
C GLU A 3 1.28 -13.19 6.61
N LEU A 4 1.41 -14.28 5.84
CA LEU A 4 1.50 -14.24 4.39
C LEU A 4 0.23 -13.67 3.77
N THR A 5 -0.92 -14.21 4.14
CA THR A 5 -2.24 -13.76 3.67
C THR A 5 -2.47 -12.29 4.04
N ARG A 6 -2.04 -11.89 5.25
CA ARG A 6 -2.12 -10.50 5.70
C ARG A 6 -1.31 -9.56 4.81
N LEU A 7 -0.05 -9.91 4.53
CA LEU A 7 0.83 -9.11 3.67
C LEU A 7 0.36 -9.09 2.22
N GLN A 8 -0.19 -10.20 1.70
CA GLN A 8 -0.79 -10.25 0.36
C GLN A 8 -1.99 -9.31 0.25
N LEU A 9 -2.90 -9.31 1.23
CA LEU A 9 -4.06 -8.43 1.22
C LEU A 9 -3.66 -6.95 1.31
N LEU A 10 -2.67 -6.61 2.15
CA LEU A 10 -2.13 -5.25 2.19
C LEU A 10 -1.50 -4.84 0.85
N THR A 11 -0.81 -5.77 0.19
CA THR A 11 -0.22 -5.55 -1.13
C THR A 11 -1.28 -5.25 -2.19
N GLU A 12 -2.36 -6.02 -2.20
CA GLU A 12 -3.48 -5.83 -3.14
C GLU A 12 -4.16 -4.47 -2.98
N VAL A 13 -4.46 -4.07 -1.74
CA VAL A 13 -5.16 -2.80 -1.47
C VAL A 13 -4.30 -1.59 -1.87
N VAL A 14 -3.00 -1.61 -1.59
CA VAL A 14 -2.05 -0.56 -2.01
C VAL A 14 -1.86 -0.55 -3.53
N MET A 15 -1.80 -1.72 -4.16
CA MET A 15 -1.71 -1.85 -5.62
C MET A 15 -2.95 -1.27 -6.31
N GLU A 16 -4.13 -1.51 -5.78
CA GLU A 16 -5.38 -0.97 -6.32
C GLU A 16 -5.38 0.56 -6.21
N PHE A 17 -4.95 1.13 -5.07
CA PHE A 17 -4.85 2.58 -4.90
C PHE A 17 -3.94 3.20 -5.98
N ARG A 18 -2.78 2.59 -6.23
CA ARG A 18 -1.87 3.03 -7.29
C ARG A 18 -2.52 2.94 -8.68
N THR A 19 -3.27 1.87 -8.94
CA THR A 19 -3.92 1.64 -10.23
C THR A 19 -4.98 2.70 -10.50
N LEU A 20 -5.79 3.03 -9.50
CA LEU A 20 -6.79 4.11 -9.59
C LEU A 20 -6.14 5.46 -9.90
N LEU A 21 -5.05 5.81 -9.21
CA LEU A 21 -4.26 7.02 -9.48
C LEU A 21 -3.71 7.03 -10.90
N ARG A 22 -3.15 5.91 -11.37
CA ARG A 22 -2.61 5.76 -12.72
C ARG A 22 -3.67 5.94 -13.79
N ASN A 23 -4.91 5.53 -13.51
CA ASN A 23 -6.04 5.66 -14.41
C ASN A 23 -6.74 7.03 -14.31
N GLY A 24 -6.24 7.95 -13.47
CA GLY A 24 -6.84 9.27 -13.28
C GLY A 24 -8.24 9.22 -12.64
N MET A 25 -8.53 8.17 -11.86
CA MET A 25 -9.80 8.01 -11.15
C MET A 25 -9.82 8.88 -9.89
N GLU A 26 -11.01 9.17 -9.37
CA GLU A 26 -11.16 9.76 -8.04
C GLU A 26 -10.77 8.73 -6.97
N VAL A 27 -9.94 9.14 -6.01
CA VAL A 27 -9.31 8.22 -5.04
C VAL A 27 -9.41 8.69 -3.59
N ASP A 28 -10.18 9.74 -3.31
CA ASP A 28 -10.21 10.35 -1.96
C ASP A 28 -10.80 9.38 -0.93
N GLU A 29 -11.94 8.76 -1.22
CA GLU A 29 -12.57 7.77 -0.35
C GLU A 29 -11.77 6.46 -0.31
N PHE A 30 -11.32 5.99 -1.48
CA PHE A 30 -10.55 4.75 -1.57
C PHE A 30 -9.22 4.86 -0.82
N GLY A 31 -8.49 5.96 -1.01
CA GLY A 31 -7.22 6.22 -0.32
C GLY A 31 -7.39 6.33 1.19
N GLN A 32 -8.48 6.92 1.66
CA GLN A 32 -8.82 6.95 3.10
C GLN A 32 -9.07 5.54 3.64
N MET A 33 -9.81 4.69 2.92
CA MET A 33 -9.99 3.29 3.28
C MET A 33 -8.66 2.53 3.33
N VAL A 34 -7.75 2.75 2.37
CA VAL A 34 -6.41 2.13 2.38
C VAL A 34 -5.63 2.54 3.63
N LEU A 35 -5.68 3.82 4.02
CA LEU A 35 -5.02 4.30 5.24
C LEU A 35 -5.53 3.60 6.49
N GLU A 36 -6.83 3.41 6.62
CA GLU A 36 -7.43 2.72 7.76
C GLU A 36 -7.00 1.25 7.84
N ILE A 37 -6.99 0.55 6.71
CA ILE A 37 -6.51 -0.84 6.62
C ILE A 37 -5.04 -0.94 7.02
N VAL A 38 -4.19 -0.06 6.50
CA VAL A 38 -2.75 -0.06 6.78
C VAL A 38 -2.46 0.34 8.23
N GLN A 39 -3.22 1.27 8.80
CA GLN A 39 -3.10 1.64 10.21
C GLN A 39 -3.39 0.46 11.14
N GLN A 40 -4.38 -0.37 10.81
CA GLN A 40 -4.70 -1.58 11.57
C GLN A 40 -3.62 -2.66 11.47
N ALA A 41 -2.77 -2.63 10.42
CA ALA A 41 -1.68 -3.58 10.25
C ALA A 41 -0.50 -3.35 11.21
N ASN A 42 -0.47 -2.24 11.96
CA ASN A 42 0.63 -1.85 12.85
C ASN A 42 2.01 -1.83 12.15
N ASP A 43 2.02 -1.53 10.86
CA ASP A 43 3.24 -1.37 10.07
C ASP A 43 3.51 0.11 9.85
N ARG A 44 4.38 0.67 10.71
CA ARG A 44 4.64 2.11 10.71
C ARG A 44 5.24 2.60 9.39
N HIS A 45 6.14 1.83 8.78
CA HIS A 45 6.79 2.26 7.55
C HIS A 45 5.82 2.22 6.36
N LEU A 46 5.02 1.15 6.26
CA LEU A 46 3.95 1.10 5.26
C LEU A 46 2.95 2.24 5.44
N LEU A 47 2.57 2.54 6.70
CA LEU A 47 1.66 3.64 7.01
C LEU A 47 2.22 5.00 6.57
N GLU A 48 3.49 5.28 6.84
CA GLU A 48 4.15 6.52 6.45
C GLU A 48 4.15 6.70 4.92
N LEU A 49 4.49 5.65 4.16
CA LEU A 49 4.46 5.68 2.70
C LEU A 49 3.05 5.92 2.14
N VAL A 50 2.04 5.22 2.67
CA VAL A 50 0.65 5.36 2.19
C VAL A 50 0.06 6.72 2.58
N GLN A 51 0.40 7.26 3.75
CA GLN A 51 0.03 8.62 4.17
C GLN A 51 0.62 9.67 3.24
N GLU A 52 1.90 9.53 2.89
CA GLU A 52 2.56 10.46 1.98
C GLU A 52 1.94 10.39 0.57
N ALA A 53 1.68 9.18 0.05
CA ALA A 53 1.00 9.00 -1.22
C ALA A 53 -0.40 9.64 -1.23
N TYR A 54 -1.17 9.45 -0.15
CA TYR A 54 -2.49 10.05 0.00
C TYR A 54 -2.45 11.59 0.05
N ALA A 55 -1.47 12.16 0.76
CA ALA A 55 -1.27 13.61 0.79
C ALA A 55 -0.91 14.17 -0.59
N GLN A 56 -0.19 13.39 -1.41
CA GLN A 56 0.23 13.76 -2.76
C GLN A 56 -0.74 13.31 -3.86
N ARG A 57 -1.92 12.74 -3.55
CA ARG A 57 -2.83 12.12 -4.53
C ARG A 57 -3.23 13.02 -5.71
N GLN A 58 -3.26 14.34 -5.51
CA GLN A 58 -3.52 15.34 -6.56
C GLN A 58 -2.35 15.50 -7.55
N LYS A 59 -1.16 15.03 -7.18
CA LYS A 59 0.04 14.94 -8.01
C LYS A 59 0.29 13.46 -8.34
N SER A 60 -0.51 12.91 -9.24
CA SER A 60 -0.59 11.47 -9.51
C SER A 60 0.78 10.80 -9.73
N PHE A 61 1.72 11.47 -10.39
CA PHE A 61 3.07 10.93 -10.60
C PHE A 61 3.82 10.65 -9.28
N ALA A 62 3.89 11.64 -8.39
CA ALA A 62 4.57 11.50 -7.10
C ALA A 62 3.89 10.45 -6.21
N ALA A 63 2.56 10.45 -6.16
CA ALA A 63 1.81 9.45 -5.40
C ALA A 63 2.04 8.03 -5.93
N ILE A 64 2.12 7.84 -7.26
CA ILE A 64 2.41 6.53 -7.88
C ILE A 64 3.82 6.04 -7.55
N GLU A 65 4.82 6.93 -7.53
CA GLU A 65 6.19 6.57 -7.15
C GLU A 65 6.25 6.09 -5.69
N ILE A 66 5.64 6.83 -4.76
CA ILE A 66 5.59 6.45 -3.34
C ILE A 66 4.85 5.13 -3.14
N LEU A 67 3.72 4.91 -3.83
CA LEU A 67 3.01 3.64 -3.74
C LEU A 67 3.84 2.50 -4.32
N THR A 68 4.65 2.74 -5.35
CA THR A 68 5.60 1.76 -5.91
C THR A 68 6.64 1.35 -4.88
N GLU A 69 7.18 2.30 -4.13
CA GLU A 69 8.06 2.01 -2.99
C GLU A 69 7.34 1.17 -1.92
N ALA A 70 6.09 1.49 -1.58
CA ALA A 70 5.28 0.71 -0.64
C ALA A 70 5.11 -0.75 -1.08
N MET A 71 4.86 -1.01 -2.37
CA MET A 71 4.81 -2.39 -2.89
C MET A 71 6.17 -3.09 -2.82
N SER A 72 7.26 -2.42 -3.17
CA SER A 72 8.60 -3.01 -3.07
C SER A 72 8.92 -3.40 -1.62
N TYR A 73 8.55 -2.57 -0.65
CA TYR A 73 8.66 -2.88 0.77
C TYR A 73 7.86 -4.14 1.15
N MET A 74 6.58 -4.21 0.77
CA MET A 74 5.73 -5.36 1.10
C MET A 74 6.21 -6.67 0.45
N HIS A 75 6.64 -6.62 -0.81
CA HIS A 75 7.25 -7.77 -1.47
C HIS A 75 8.52 -8.23 -0.73
N GLY A 76 9.36 -7.29 -0.30
CA GLY A 76 10.53 -7.60 0.53
C GLY A 76 10.16 -8.30 1.84
N LYS A 77 9.06 -7.91 2.50
CA LYS A 77 8.56 -8.60 3.70
C LYS A 77 8.05 -10.02 3.39
N ILE A 78 7.33 -10.19 2.30
CA ILE A 78 6.81 -11.50 1.86
C ILE A 78 7.98 -12.44 1.57
N ASP A 79 9.03 -11.97 0.88
CA ASP A 79 10.21 -12.78 0.54
C ASP A 79 11.03 -13.19 1.79
N GLN A 80 10.96 -12.40 2.86
CA GLN A 80 11.60 -12.68 4.14
C GLN A 80 10.79 -13.61 5.03
N LEU A 81 9.53 -13.91 4.68
CA LEU A 81 8.76 -14.88 5.45
C LEU A 81 9.46 -16.24 5.40
N PRO A 82 9.56 -16.95 6.55
CA PRO A 82 10.07 -18.30 6.55
C PRO A 82 9.26 -19.11 5.55
N LYS A 83 9.92 -19.57 4.47
CA LYS A 83 9.33 -20.59 3.61
C LYS A 83 9.13 -21.79 4.51
N SER A 84 7.89 -22.06 4.89
CA SER A 84 7.51 -23.27 5.58
C SER A 84 8.13 -24.43 4.79
N MET A 85 9.14 -25.06 5.40
CA MET A 85 9.69 -26.35 4.96
C MET A 85 8.61 -27.42 5.08
#